data_AF-A0A4S4M8A1-F1
#
_entry.id   AF-A0A4S4M8A1-F1
#
_cell.length_a   1.000
_cell.length_b   1.000
_cell.length_c   1.000
_cell.angle_alpha   90.00
_cell.angle_beta   90.00
_cell.angle_gamma   90.00
#
_symmetry.space_group_name_H-M   'P 1'
#
loop_
_entity.id
_entity.type
_entity.pdbx_description
1 polymer ?
#
loop_
_entity_poly.entity_id
_entity_poly.type
_entity_poly.pdbx_seq_one_letter_code
_entity_poly.pdbx_strand_id
1 'polypeptide(L)'
;MRSNRIRSISPRDALLVLLGAACMHIFSLFFSSFSSSSNIIFNTQLSSPVHDNPFYNIIHDPPIPPSEKTADSAAAVVPAPPSAPFQLTTKIDIDNAIPETIMVSHAPGWTIFRNLYVSGGTLFIVTSKPHTFPDIALMTSTGLPAQNTPESIQARMPTAQDMSFISPEEARRRWAGETLLGQKNRIFPVEGATFLFNDPNQFLNHYYHFCAELLFGAWAFWMGSFRAQVDTHGVHDAPPVARMIFAHATAAEWRDGPGFNAYFLRAAFPSVTVETQHDWIDRATITPKSPHAERAWWFDRVLLADRSAAFRGEECGSRTQRTASEPMAAVDVPRGWWEPVRRNVLRFAGVDEGTLDIGVRADVRKEGGRVQEEVVVTYVSRQGVRRHLVEEDHEGLVSALEEVLIGVHGNGLTHLIMMPITPVSTVIEIFFPGGFAHDYEWTARARGMKHFSVWNDTSHTHPDAQWPNYPEGFQLTQIPVHGPYVAKLVEDRVDGRLP
;
A
#
# COMPACT_ATOMS: atom_id res chain seq x y z
N MET A 1 50.58 23.78 19.86
CA MET A 1 49.44 24.69 20.08
C MET A 1 49.21 25.52 18.83
N ARG A 2 47.97 25.66 18.35
CA ARG A 2 47.55 26.69 17.38
C ARG A 2 46.43 27.50 18.03
N SER A 3 46.46 28.83 17.87
CA SER A 3 45.54 29.73 18.57
C SER A 3 44.27 29.98 17.75
N ASN A 4 43.10 29.77 18.37
CA ASN A 4 41.81 30.11 17.78
C ASN A 4 41.58 31.62 17.88
N ARG A 5 41.73 32.34 16.77
CA ARG A 5 41.19 33.71 16.65
C ARG A 5 39.69 33.65 16.42
N ILE A 6 38.92 33.91 17.47
CA ILE A 6 37.48 34.19 17.36
C ILE A 6 37.30 35.41 16.45
N ARG A 7 36.45 35.29 15.42
CA ARG A 7 36.09 36.45 14.58
C ARG A 7 35.20 37.39 15.40
N SER A 8 35.58 38.66 15.49
CA SER A 8 34.71 39.71 16.03
C SER A 8 33.49 39.89 15.12
N ILE A 9 32.30 39.75 15.69
CA ILE A 9 31.00 40.04 15.05
C ILE A 9 31.05 41.48 14.53
N SER A 10 30.79 41.70 13.23
CA SER A 10 30.76 43.04 12.67
C SER A 10 29.45 43.76 13.00
N PRO A 11 29.39 45.10 12.91
CA PRO A 11 28.13 45.84 13.08
C PRO A 11 27.02 45.38 12.13
N ARG A 12 27.39 44.87 10.93
CA ARG A 12 26.45 44.29 9.96
C ARG A 12 25.88 42.96 10.44
N ASP A 13 26.72 42.11 11.04
CA ASP A 13 26.28 40.81 11.58
C ASP A 13 25.37 41.02 12.79
N ALA A 14 25.71 41.96 13.68
CA ALA A 14 24.86 42.36 14.80
C ALA A 14 23.51 42.92 14.33
N LEU A 15 23.49 43.76 13.29
CA LEU A 15 22.26 44.27 12.69
C LEU A 15 21.40 43.16 12.08
N LEU A 16 22.02 42.18 11.40
CA LEU A 16 21.31 41.03 10.82
C LEU A 16 20.72 40.11 11.90
N VAL A 17 21.43 39.89 13.01
CA VAL A 17 20.92 39.12 14.17
C VAL A 17 19.75 39.86 14.82
N LEU A 18 19.85 41.18 15.03
CA LEU A 18 18.76 41.99 15.59
C LEU A 18 17.53 42.04 14.67
N LEU A 19 17.75 42.16 13.35
CA LEU A 19 16.67 42.13 12.36
C LEU A 19 15.98 40.75 12.33
N GLY A 20 16.76 39.66 12.33
CA GLY A 20 16.23 38.30 12.40
C GLY A 20 15.43 38.05 13.69
N ALA A 21 15.95 38.48 14.84
CA ALA A 21 15.24 38.39 16.11
C ALA A 21 13.94 39.23 16.13
N ALA A 22 13.97 40.44 15.57
CA ALA A 22 12.78 41.28 15.43
C ALA A 22 11.73 40.64 14.50
N CYS A 23 12.14 40.09 13.35
CA CYS A 23 11.23 39.37 12.44
C CYS A 23 10.63 38.11 13.11
N MET A 24 11.43 37.33 13.85
CA MET A 24 10.93 36.17 14.59
C MET A 24 9.98 36.59 15.73
N HIS A 25 10.25 37.69 16.42
CA HIS A 25 9.35 38.20 17.45
C HIS A 25 8.03 38.73 16.86
N ILE A 26 8.08 39.49 15.77
CA ILE A 26 6.89 39.95 15.04
C ILE A 26 6.08 38.74 14.54
N PHE A 27 6.73 37.72 13.99
CA PHE A 27 6.07 36.46 13.60
C PHE A 27 5.41 35.78 14.81
N SER A 28 6.10 35.70 15.96
CA SER A 28 5.50 35.15 17.19
C SER A 28 4.27 35.95 17.65
N LEU A 29 4.28 37.28 17.54
CA LEU A 29 3.15 38.14 17.94
C LEU A 29 1.93 37.98 17.02
N PHE A 30 2.13 37.76 15.72
CA PHE A 30 1.02 37.54 14.78
C PHE A 30 0.48 36.10 14.75
N PHE A 31 1.28 35.10 15.12
CA PHE A 31 0.90 33.67 15.04
C PHE A 31 0.75 32.94 16.39
N SER A 32 0.94 33.61 17.53
CA SER A 32 0.77 33.05 18.89
C SER A 32 -0.60 32.43 19.16
N SER A 33 -1.67 32.96 18.54
CA SER A 33 -3.08 32.62 18.83
C SER A 33 -3.51 31.18 18.48
N PHE A 34 -2.61 30.30 18.05
CA PHE A 34 -2.88 28.88 17.83
C PHE A 34 -2.53 27.96 19.02
N SER A 35 -1.93 28.48 20.09
CA SER A 35 -1.63 27.71 21.31
C SER A 35 -2.81 27.66 22.30
N SER A 36 -3.90 26.96 21.95
CA SER A 36 -4.97 26.65 22.90
C SER A 36 -4.66 25.35 23.67
N SER A 37 -4.51 25.44 24.99
CA SER A 37 -4.25 24.31 25.88
C SER A 37 -5.51 23.45 26.11
N SER A 38 -5.86 22.60 25.16
CA SER A 38 -6.99 21.67 25.27
C SER A 38 -6.65 20.46 26.15
N ASN A 39 -7.12 20.45 27.39
CA ASN A 39 -7.11 19.25 28.23
C ASN A 39 -7.94 18.14 27.57
N ILE A 40 -7.35 16.96 27.35
CA ILE A 40 -8.04 15.83 26.73
C ILE A 40 -8.98 15.19 27.76
N ILE A 41 -10.25 15.57 27.71
CA ILE A 41 -11.35 14.86 28.37
C ILE A 41 -11.97 13.94 27.32
N PHE A 42 -11.84 12.62 27.51
CA PHE A 42 -12.49 11.65 26.64
C PHE A 42 -14.01 11.71 26.83
N ASN A 43 -14.74 12.02 25.76
CA ASN A 43 -16.19 11.87 25.67
C ASN A 43 -16.50 11.12 24.36
N THR A 44 -17.00 9.90 24.48
CA THR A 44 -17.14 8.95 23.37
C THR A 44 -18.43 9.15 22.59
N GLN A 45 -18.57 10.27 21.89
CA GLN A 45 -19.50 10.43 20.76
C GLN A 45 -18.84 11.25 19.64
N LEU A 46 -18.36 10.55 18.60
CA LEU A 46 -17.75 11.15 17.42
C LEU A 46 -18.80 11.36 16.31
N SER A 47 -19.58 12.42 16.43
CA SER A 47 -20.43 12.93 15.35
C SER A 47 -19.59 13.81 14.41
N SER A 48 -19.09 13.22 13.33
CA SER A 48 -18.34 13.93 12.30
C SER A 48 -19.20 15.00 11.60
N PRO A 49 -18.76 16.28 11.54
CA PRO A 49 -19.45 17.29 10.74
C PRO A 49 -19.42 16.92 9.25
N VAL A 50 -20.58 16.94 8.59
CA VAL A 50 -20.68 16.68 7.16
C VAL A 50 -20.14 17.88 6.39
N HIS A 51 -18.90 17.76 5.90
CA HIS A 51 -18.38 18.59 4.83
C HIS A 51 -18.55 17.87 3.49
N ASP A 52 -19.52 18.31 2.69
CA ASP A 52 -19.68 17.88 1.30
C ASP A 52 -18.48 18.35 0.46
N ASN A 53 -17.44 17.52 0.42
CA ASN A 53 -16.27 17.74 -0.41
C ASN A 53 -16.40 16.87 -1.67
N PRO A 54 -16.58 17.45 -2.87
CA PRO A 54 -17.00 16.70 -4.07
C PRO A 54 -16.01 15.65 -4.57
N PHE A 55 -14.76 15.68 -4.09
CA PHE A 55 -13.71 14.72 -4.44
C PHE A 55 -13.92 13.29 -3.88
N TYR A 56 -14.87 13.06 -2.97
CA TYR A 56 -15.12 11.73 -2.39
C TYR A 56 -15.96 10.77 -3.28
N ASN A 57 -16.51 11.24 -4.39
CA ASN A 57 -17.18 10.36 -5.36
C ASN A 57 -16.16 9.86 -6.41
N ILE A 58 -15.31 8.89 -6.04
CA ILE A 58 -14.67 8.04 -7.06
C ILE A 58 -15.78 7.20 -7.69
N ILE A 59 -16.23 7.63 -8.87
CA ILE A 59 -17.12 6.82 -9.70
C ILE A 59 -16.28 5.67 -10.25
N HIS A 60 -16.48 4.48 -9.70
CA HIS A 60 -16.05 3.26 -10.36
C HIS A 60 -16.96 3.05 -11.57
N ASP A 61 -16.49 3.46 -12.74
CA ASP A 61 -17.09 3.03 -14.00
C ASP A 61 -17.16 1.49 -13.99
N PRO A 62 -18.30 0.86 -14.34
CA PRO A 62 -18.39 -0.59 -14.35
C PRO A 62 -17.30 -1.18 -15.26
N PRO A 63 -16.60 -2.25 -14.83
CA PRO A 63 -15.57 -2.86 -15.64
C PRO A 63 -16.18 -3.36 -16.95
N ILE A 64 -15.51 -3.07 -18.07
CA ILE A 64 -15.92 -3.63 -19.37
C ILE A 64 -15.79 -5.16 -19.25
N PRO A 65 -16.87 -5.94 -19.40
CA PRO A 65 -16.78 -7.39 -19.28
C PRO A 65 -15.83 -7.94 -20.35
N PRO A 66 -15.02 -8.96 -20.02
CA PRO A 66 -14.02 -9.48 -20.94
C PRO A 66 -14.70 -9.95 -22.24
N SER A 67 -14.31 -9.33 -23.36
CA SER A 67 -14.82 -9.72 -24.68
C SER A 67 -14.43 -11.17 -24.98
N GLU A 68 -15.38 -12.00 -25.43
CA GLU A 68 -15.08 -13.31 -26.01
C GLU A 68 -14.12 -13.14 -27.19
N LYS A 69 -12.83 -13.40 -26.94
CA LYS A 69 -11.79 -13.42 -27.96
C LYS A 69 -11.29 -14.85 -28.13
N THR A 70 -11.21 -15.26 -29.38
CA THR A 70 -10.65 -16.55 -29.81
C THR A 70 -9.26 -16.77 -29.22
N ALA A 71 -8.99 -18.00 -28.79
CA ALA A 71 -7.81 -18.37 -28.01
C ALA A 71 -6.51 -18.40 -28.84
N ASP A 72 -6.02 -17.22 -29.22
CA ASP A 72 -4.64 -16.97 -29.68
C ASP A 72 -3.93 -16.04 -28.68
N SER A 73 -3.96 -16.41 -27.40
CA SER A 73 -3.11 -15.83 -26.36
C SER A 73 -1.99 -16.82 -26.04
N ALA A 74 -0.75 -16.49 -26.42
CA ALA A 74 0.41 -17.23 -25.98
C ALA A 74 0.60 -16.98 -24.48
N ALA A 75 0.20 -17.94 -23.64
CA ALA A 75 0.26 -17.81 -22.18
C ALA A 75 1.65 -17.38 -21.74
N ALA A 76 1.75 -16.17 -21.16
CA ALA A 76 3.01 -15.59 -20.73
C ALA A 76 3.57 -16.43 -19.58
N VAL A 77 4.63 -17.20 -19.87
CA VAL A 77 5.27 -18.07 -18.88
C VAL A 77 5.97 -17.20 -17.84
N VAL A 78 5.29 -16.96 -16.71
CA VAL A 78 5.87 -16.28 -15.55
C VAL A 78 7.07 -17.11 -15.07
N PRO A 79 8.29 -16.59 -15.11
CA PRO A 79 9.46 -17.33 -14.68
C PRO A 79 9.43 -17.49 -13.16
N ALA A 80 9.49 -18.72 -12.66
CA ALA A 80 9.54 -18.98 -11.23
C ALA A 80 10.76 -18.28 -10.58
N PRO A 81 10.59 -17.66 -9.40
CA PRO A 81 11.66 -16.89 -8.77
C PRO A 81 12.88 -17.77 -8.46
N PRO A 82 14.12 -17.24 -8.66
CA PRO A 82 15.33 -18.05 -8.62
C PRO A 82 15.56 -18.68 -7.24
N SER A 83 15.82 -19.99 -7.22
CA SER A 83 15.88 -20.84 -6.03
C SER A 83 17.13 -20.67 -5.15
N ALA A 84 17.79 -19.51 -5.20
CA ALA A 84 19.02 -19.24 -4.47
C ALA A 84 18.71 -18.79 -3.02
N PRO A 85 19.35 -19.36 -1.98
CA PRO A 85 19.26 -18.82 -0.63
C PRO A 85 19.91 -17.42 -0.58
N PHE A 86 19.41 -16.56 0.31
CA PHE A 86 19.83 -15.15 0.37
C PHE A 86 21.24 -14.98 0.95
N GLN A 87 22.26 -15.21 0.12
CA GLN A 87 23.67 -15.10 0.50
C GLN A 87 24.11 -13.64 0.70
N LEU A 88 25.20 -13.51 1.47
CA LEU A 88 25.69 -12.26 2.08
C LEU A 88 25.68 -11.04 1.15
N THR A 89 25.45 -9.89 1.77
CA THR A 89 25.67 -8.55 1.21
C THR A 89 27.14 -8.31 0.83
N THR A 90 27.56 -8.82 -0.33
CA THR A 90 28.75 -8.31 -1.03
C THR A 90 28.55 -6.82 -1.26
N LYS A 91 29.31 -5.99 -0.53
CA LYS A 91 29.27 -4.54 -0.68
C LYS A 91 29.77 -4.17 -2.06
N ILE A 92 28.84 -3.82 -2.96
CA ILE A 92 29.14 -3.41 -4.33
C ILE A 92 29.86 -2.07 -4.29
N ASP A 93 31.08 -2.04 -4.83
CA ASP A 93 31.86 -0.82 -5.00
C ASP A 93 31.38 -0.04 -6.24
N ILE A 94 30.22 0.62 -6.11
CA ILE A 94 29.55 1.32 -7.21
C ILE A 94 30.40 2.45 -7.83
N ASP A 95 31.38 2.96 -7.07
CA ASP A 95 32.37 3.94 -7.53
C ASP A 95 33.22 3.40 -8.71
N ASN A 96 33.41 2.07 -8.79
CA ASN A 96 34.25 1.41 -9.80
C ASN A 96 33.49 0.35 -10.61
N ALA A 97 32.42 -0.24 -10.07
CA ALA A 97 31.61 -1.27 -10.73
C ALA A 97 30.27 -0.73 -11.25
N ILE A 98 29.80 -1.29 -12.37
CA ILE A 98 28.43 -1.13 -12.88
C ILE A 98 27.83 -2.53 -12.99
N PRO A 99 27.23 -3.08 -11.92
CA PRO A 99 26.58 -4.39 -11.96
C PRO A 99 25.34 -4.39 -12.87
N GLU A 100 24.99 -5.56 -13.40
CA GLU A 100 23.72 -5.75 -14.09
C GLU A 100 22.54 -5.75 -13.09
N THR A 101 21.40 -5.25 -13.56
CA THR A 101 20.12 -5.31 -12.86
C THR A 101 19.66 -6.75 -12.72
N ILE A 102 19.17 -7.11 -11.54
CA ILE A 102 18.67 -8.45 -11.21
C ILE A 102 17.19 -8.33 -10.86
N MET A 103 16.32 -9.02 -11.59
CA MET A 103 14.93 -9.22 -11.17
C MET A 103 14.90 -10.30 -10.07
N VAL A 104 14.42 -9.95 -8.88
CA VAL A 104 14.31 -10.86 -7.73
C VAL A 104 12.97 -11.59 -7.75
N SER A 105 11.90 -10.85 -8.03
CA SER A 105 10.52 -11.34 -8.10
C SER A 105 9.69 -10.40 -8.97
N HIS A 106 8.67 -10.93 -9.65
CA HIS A 106 7.79 -10.18 -10.53
C HIS A 106 6.37 -10.73 -10.54
N ALA A 107 5.40 -9.81 -10.53
CA ALA A 107 4.03 -9.98 -11.00
C ALA A 107 3.67 -8.75 -11.86
N PRO A 108 2.62 -8.82 -12.72
CA PRO A 108 2.08 -7.64 -13.40
C PRO A 108 1.86 -6.47 -12.44
N GLY A 109 2.54 -5.35 -12.69
CA GLY A 109 2.54 -4.14 -11.85
C GLY A 109 3.38 -4.18 -10.59
N TRP A 110 4.12 -5.26 -10.29
CA TRP A 110 4.90 -5.41 -9.06
C TRP A 110 6.23 -6.09 -9.33
N THR A 111 7.35 -5.37 -9.27
CA THR A 111 8.68 -5.95 -9.56
C THR A 111 9.70 -5.56 -8.51
N ILE A 112 10.37 -6.55 -7.91
CA ILE A 112 11.51 -6.32 -7.02
C ILE A 112 12.80 -6.45 -7.82
N PHE A 113 13.55 -5.35 -7.91
CA PHE A 113 14.86 -5.27 -8.55
C PHE A 113 15.99 -5.21 -7.52
N ARG A 114 17.16 -5.72 -7.90
CA ARG A 114 18.45 -5.20 -7.43
C ARG A 114 19.20 -4.50 -8.55
N ASN A 115 20.02 -3.52 -8.19
CA ASN A 115 20.75 -2.66 -9.11
C ASN A 115 19.85 -1.97 -10.14
N LEU A 116 18.83 -1.24 -9.67
CA LEU A 116 18.03 -0.38 -10.53
C LEU A 116 18.71 0.99 -10.65
N TYR A 117 18.76 1.53 -11.87
CA TYR A 117 19.38 2.83 -12.16
C TYR A 117 18.32 3.86 -12.51
N VAL A 118 18.52 5.13 -12.14
CA VAL A 118 17.59 6.22 -12.47
C VAL A 118 18.36 7.45 -12.98
N SER A 119 18.01 7.95 -14.16
CA SER A 119 18.65 9.12 -14.77
C SER A 119 17.63 9.91 -15.60
N GLY A 120 17.48 11.21 -15.31
CA GLY A 120 16.53 12.09 -15.99
C GLY A 120 15.07 11.67 -15.81
N GLY A 121 14.74 11.04 -14.68
CA GLY A 121 13.43 10.46 -14.37
C GLY A 121 13.20 9.04 -14.90
N THR A 122 13.94 8.62 -15.92
CA THR A 122 13.82 7.29 -16.53
C THR A 122 14.45 6.20 -15.66
N LEU A 123 13.73 5.10 -15.46
CA LEU A 123 14.24 3.87 -14.86
C LEU A 123 15.05 3.06 -15.89
N PHE A 124 16.24 2.61 -15.54
CA PHE A 124 17.13 1.86 -16.43
C PHE A 124 17.44 0.47 -15.88
N ILE A 125 17.11 -0.55 -16.67
CA ILE A 125 17.51 -1.94 -16.45
C ILE A 125 18.80 -2.18 -17.24
N VAL A 126 19.92 -2.32 -16.55
CA VAL A 126 21.24 -2.61 -17.15
C VAL A 126 21.36 -4.12 -17.31
N THR A 127 21.30 -4.65 -18.54
CA THR A 127 21.38 -6.10 -18.74
C THR A 127 21.95 -6.51 -20.10
N SER A 128 22.72 -7.59 -20.08
CA SER A 128 23.17 -8.34 -21.26
C SER A 128 22.08 -9.24 -21.86
N LYS A 129 20.95 -9.44 -21.16
CA LYS A 129 19.88 -10.39 -21.50
C LYS A 129 18.48 -9.79 -21.29
N PRO A 130 18.07 -8.76 -22.07
CA PRO A 130 16.74 -8.15 -21.89
C PRO A 130 15.58 -9.15 -22.04
N HIS A 131 15.76 -10.22 -22.83
CA HIS A 131 14.77 -11.28 -23.01
C HIS A 131 14.51 -12.16 -21.77
N THR A 132 15.26 -12.01 -20.67
CA THR A 132 14.95 -12.71 -19.39
C THR A 132 14.08 -11.85 -18.46
N PHE A 133 13.64 -10.68 -18.91
CA PHE A 133 12.71 -9.81 -18.21
C PHE A 133 11.35 -9.81 -18.93
N PRO A 134 10.24 -9.72 -18.18
CA PRO A 134 8.91 -9.40 -18.72
C PRO A 134 8.89 -8.11 -19.56
N ASP A 135 7.81 -7.91 -20.30
CA ASP A 135 7.54 -6.64 -20.99
C ASP A 135 7.47 -5.48 -19.97
N ILE A 136 8.00 -4.32 -20.33
CA ILE A 136 7.95 -3.10 -19.51
C ILE A 136 6.50 -2.68 -19.24
N ALA A 137 5.56 -2.98 -20.15
CA ALA A 137 4.13 -2.82 -19.95
C ALA A 137 3.59 -3.63 -18.75
N LEU A 138 4.22 -4.74 -18.38
CA LEU A 138 3.87 -5.49 -17.17
C LEU A 138 4.62 -5.00 -15.93
N MET A 139 5.57 -4.06 -16.05
CA MET A 139 6.33 -3.51 -14.93
C MET A 139 5.88 -2.12 -14.49
N THR A 140 5.47 -1.26 -15.43
CA THR A 140 5.22 0.17 -15.15
C THR A 140 4.25 0.83 -16.13
N SER A 141 3.93 2.09 -15.88
CA SER A 141 3.16 2.99 -16.75
C SER A 141 3.78 4.39 -16.77
N THR A 142 3.14 5.32 -17.47
CA THR A 142 3.47 6.75 -17.48
C THR A 142 3.08 7.49 -16.19
N GLY A 143 2.52 6.81 -15.19
CA GLY A 143 2.06 7.41 -13.93
C GLY A 143 0.78 8.26 -14.06
N LEU A 144 0.16 8.31 -15.25
CA LEU A 144 -1.05 9.09 -15.48
C LEU A 144 -2.31 8.50 -14.81
N PRO A 145 -3.31 9.33 -14.44
CA PRO A 145 -4.58 8.87 -13.87
C PRO A 145 -5.26 7.76 -14.67
N ALA A 146 -5.62 6.68 -13.97
CA ALA A 146 -6.30 5.52 -14.52
C ALA A 146 -7.81 5.81 -14.65
N GLN A 147 -8.20 6.30 -15.83
CA GLN A 147 -9.59 6.36 -16.26
C GLN A 147 -9.91 5.14 -17.12
N ASN A 148 -11.18 4.71 -17.13
CA ASN A 148 -11.65 3.53 -17.86
C ASN A 148 -12.02 3.86 -19.32
N THR A 149 -11.17 4.61 -20.02
CA THR A 149 -11.35 4.99 -21.43
C THR A 149 -10.24 4.40 -22.30
N PRO A 150 -10.50 4.04 -23.58
CA PRO A 150 -9.47 3.56 -24.50
C PRO A 150 -8.28 4.51 -24.60
N GLU A 151 -8.55 5.82 -24.59
CA GLU A 151 -7.55 6.88 -24.66
C GLU A 151 -6.66 6.92 -23.41
N SER A 152 -7.24 6.79 -22.21
CA SER A 152 -6.46 6.72 -20.96
C SER A 152 -5.65 5.42 -20.89
N ILE A 153 -6.24 4.29 -21.28
CA ILE A 153 -5.56 2.98 -21.32
C ILE A 153 -4.33 3.06 -22.24
N GLN A 154 -4.48 3.66 -23.42
CA GLN A 154 -3.39 3.84 -24.38
C GLN A 154 -2.34 4.87 -23.91
N ALA A 155 -2.76 5.99 -23.29
CA ALA A 155 -1.85 7.00 -22.75
C ALA A 155 -1.05 6.51 -21.53
N ARG A 156 -1.52 5.46 -20.86
CA ARG A 156 -0.83 4.80 -19.72
C ARG A 156 0.15 3.71 -20.15
N MET A 157 0.28 3.41 -21.44
CA MET A 157 1.31 2.49 -21.92
C MET A 157 2.71 3.12 -21.77
N PRO A 158 3.66 2.45 -21.10
CA PRO A 158 4.97 3.04 -20.81
C PRO A 158 5.82 3.22 -22.06
N THR A 159 6.77 4.14 -21.95
CA THR A 159 7.69 4.59 -23.01
C THR A 159 9.15 4.48 -22.54
N ALA A 160 10.09 4.70 -23.45
CA ALA A 160 11.52 4.77 -23.13
C ALA A 160 11.90 6.00 -22.25
N GLN A 161 10.94 6.85 -21.91
CA GLN A 161 11.07 7.94 -20.95
C GLN A 161 10.75 7.46 -19.53
N ASP A 162 9.91 6.45 -19.37
CA ASP A 162 9.51 5.90 -18.07
C ASP A 162 10.47 4.79 -17.64
N MET A 163 10.68 3.80 -18.50
CA MET A 163 11.62 2.70 -18.27
C MET A 163 12.29 2.22 -19.56
N SER A 164 13.56 1.80 -19.49
CA SER A 164 14.31 1.32 -20.66
C SER A 164 15.37 0.28 -20.32
N PHE A 165 15.59 -0.68 -21.23
CA PHE A 165 16.74 -1.60 -21.17
C PHE A 165 17.97 -0.96 -21.81
N ILE A 166 19.13 -1.04 -21.15
CA ILE A 166 20.43 -0.68 -21.74
C ILE A 166 21.45 -1.80 -21.52
N SER A 167 22.40 -1.93 -22.46
CA SER A 167 23.47 -2.92 -22.32
C SER A 167 24.50 -2.49 -21.27
N PRO A 168 25.31 -3.43 -20.72
CA PRO A 168 26.41 -3.08 -19.80
C PRO A 168 27.51 -2.25 -20.48
N GLU A 169 27.57 -2.22 -21.81
CA GLU A 169 28.45 -1.33 -22.56
C GLU A 169 27.88 0.10 -22.61
N GLU A 170 26.60 0.25 -22.93
CA GLU A 170 25.91 1.54 -22.96
C GLU A 170 25.89 2.20 -21.57
N ALA A 171 25.64 1.43 -20.51
CA ALA A 171 25.73 1.92 -19.13
C ALA A 171 27.15 2.43 -18.78
N ARG A 172 28.20 1.78 -19.29
CA ARG A 172 29.59 2.28 -19.17
C ARG A 172 29.80 3.56 -19.97
N ARG A 173 29.36 3.64 -21.23
CA ARG A 173 29.48 4.87 -22.04
C ARG A 173 28.84 6.08 -21.34
N ARG A 174 27.66 5.89 -20.74
CA ARG A 174 26.93 6.95 -20.04
C ARG A 174 27.56 7.35 -18.71
N TRP A 175 27.92 6.38 -17.86
CA TRP A 175 28.19 6.67 -16.45
C TRP A 175 29.55 6.20 -15.93
N ALA A 176 30.37 5.48 -16.70
CA ALA A 176 31.70 5.09 -16.22
C ALA A 176 32.65 6.29 -16.09
N GLY A 177 33.49 6.28 -15.06
CA GLY A 177 34.67 7.12 -14.98
C GLY A 177 35.86 6.47 -15.68
N GLU A 178 36.84 7.26 -16.11
CA GLU A 178 38.13 6.72 -16.54
C GLU A 178 38.94 6.24 -15.32
N THR A 179 38.72 4.99 -14.90
CA THR A 179 39.37 4.39 -13.72
C THR A 179 40.90 4.44 -13.78
N LEU A 180 41.49 4.36 -14.99
CA LEU A 180 42.94 4.50 -15.22
C LEU A 180 43.48 5.92 -14.92
N LEU A 181 42.61 6.94 -14.93
CA LEU A 181 42.91 8.30 -14.49
C LEU A 181 42.46 8.56 -13.04
N GLY A 182 42.07 7.51 -12.30
CA GLY A 182 41.54 7.61 -10.94
C GLY A 182 40.13 8.21 -10.85
N GLN A 183 39.42 8.34 -11.97
CA GLN A 183 38.04 8.83 -11.97
C GLN A 183 37.07 7.73 -11.54
N LYS A 184 36.11 8.10 -10.67
CA LYS A 184 34.98 7.25 -10.27
C LYS A 184 33.83 7.32 -11.28
N ASN A 185 32.98 6.31 -11.25
CA ASN A 185 31.68 6.30 -11.93
C ASN A 185 30.83 7.50 -11.52
N ARG A 186 30.05 8.04 -12.46
CA ARG A 186 29.04 9.09 -12.27
C ARG A 186 27.72 8.52 -11.72
N ILE A 187 27.84 7.54 -10.84
CA ILE A 187 26.74 6.76 -10.29
C ILE A 187 26.73 6.96 -8.77
N PHE A 188 25.61 7.42 -8.24
CA PHE A 188 25.50 7.83 -6.85
C PHE A 188 24.57 6.87 -6.10
N PRO A 189 25.05 6.21 -5.01
CA PRO A 189 24.24 5.27 -4.27
C PRO A 189 23.09 5.96 -3.53
N VAL A 190 21.90 5.39 -3.66
CA VAL A 190 20.74 5.72 -2.83
C VAL A 190 20.52 4.56 -1.88
N GLU A 191 21.11 4.67 -0.68
CA GLU A 191 21.19 3.58 0.29
C GLU A 191 19.83 3.20 0.90
N GLY A 192 19.75 1.93 1.33
CA GLY A 192 18.55 1.35 1.94
C GLY A 192 17.51 0.84 0.93
N ALA A 193 16.74 -0.16 1.34
CA ALA A 193 15.68 -0.70 0.51
C ALA A 193 14.56 0.32 0.28
N THR A 194 14.07 0.37 -0.94
CA THR A 194 13.13 1.40 -1.43
C THR A 194 11.84 0.75 -1.90
N PHE A 195 10.68 1.26 -1.49
CA PHE A 195 9.45 1.05 -2.26
C PHE A 195 9.23 2.30 -3.12
N LEU A 196 9.03 2.10 -4.42
CA LEU A 196 8.78 3.14 -5.42
C LEU A 196 7.37 2.93 -5.96
N PHE A 197 6.48 3.86 -5.64
CA PHE A 197 5.09 3.84 -6.05
C PHE A 197 4.92 4.79 -7.24
N ASN A 198 4.56 4.22 -8.40
CA ASN A 198 4.30 4.95 -9.63
C ASN A 198 2.80 5.33 -9.78
N ASP A 199 1.98 5.02 -8.78
CA ASP A 199 0.58 5.44 -8.71
C ASP A 199 0.45 6.98 -8.60
N PRO A 200 -0.50 7.61 -9.33
CA PRO A 200 -0.89 9.00 -9.12
C PRO A 200 -1.75 9.18 -7.86
N ASN A 201 -1.93 10.44 -7.45
CA ASN A 201 -2.79 10.88 -6.36
C ASN A 201 -4.19 10.23 -6.30
N GLN A 202 -4.78 9.88 -7.44
CA GLN A 202 -6.17 9.45 -7.68
C GLN A 202 -6.73 8.43 -6.68
N PHE A 203 -5.89 7.51 -6.19
CA PHE A 203 -6.28 6.50 -5.20
C PHE A 203 -5.44 6.57 -3.91
N LEU A 204 -4.32 7.30 -3.91
CA LEU A 204 -3.41 7.38 -2.76
C LEU A 204 -4.02 8.14 -1.58
N ASN A 205 -4.93 9.08 -1.82
CA ASN A 205 -5.66 9.82 -0.79
C ASN A 205 -6.81 9.02 -0.12
N HIS A 206 -6.89 7.70 -0.31
CA HIS A 206 -7.99 6.87 0.14
C HIS A 206 -7.50 5.72 1.04
N TYR A 207 -7.98 5.67 2.30
CA TYR A 207 -7.44 4.77 3.33
C TYR A 207 -7.44 3.28 2.94
N TYR A 208 -8.49 2.81 2.26
CA TYR A 208 -8.52 1.46 1.71
C TYR A 208 -7.42 1.22 0.67
N HIS A 209 -7.36 2.05 -0.38
CA HIS A 209 -6.42 1.87 -1.49
C HIS A 209 -4.96 2.04 -1.05
N PHE A 210 -4.71 2.89 -0.05
CA PHE A 210 -3.37 3.10 0.51
C PHE A 210 -2.94 1.95 1.44
N CYS A 211 -3.78 1.56 2.41
CA CYS A 211 -3.39 0.63 3.47
C CYS A 211 -3.72 -0.84 3.18
N ALA A 212 -4.92 -1.12 2.67
CA ALA A 212 -5.47 -2.47 2.47
C ALA A 212 -5.26 -3.02 1.04
N GLU A 213 -4.77 -2.18 0.13
CA GLU A 213 -4.43 -2.55 -1.25
C GLU A 213 -2.93 -2.29 -1.51
N LEU A 214 -2.48 -1.03 -1.59
CA LEU A 214 -1.09 -0.71 -1.96
C LEU A 214 -0.05 -1.22 -0.95
N LEU A 215 -0.11 -0.80 0.31
CA LEU A 215 0.85 -1.23 1.34
C LEU A 215 0.66 -2.69 1.76
N PHE A 216 -0.56 -3.21 1.67
CA PHE A 216 -0.90 -4.61 1.89
C PHE A 216 -0.20 -5.52 0.86
N GLY A 217 -0.39 -5.25 -0.44
CA GLY A 217 0.27 -5.96 -1.53
C GLY A 217 1.80 -5.79 -1.50
N ALA A 218 2.30 -4.57 -1.26
CA ALA A 218 3.73 -4.30 -1.16
C ALA A 218 4.40 -5.12 -0.05
N TRP A 219 3.79 -5.18 1.13
CA TRP A 219 4.34 -5.92 2.27
C TRP A 219 4.25 -7.43 2.05
N ALA A 220 3.13 -7.96 1.56
CA ALA A 220 3.01 -9.39 1.23
C ALA A 220 4.07 -9.82 0.20
N PHE A 221 4.25 -9.04 -0.87
CA PHE A 221 5.23 -9.30 -1.92
C PHE A 221 6.66 -9.32 -1.37
N TRP A 222 6.98 -8.37 -0.49
CA TRP A 222 8.29 -8.24 0.13
C TRP A 222 8.59 -9.43 1.06
N MET A 223 7.65 -9.78 1.92
CA MET A 223 7.77 -10.90 2.86
C MET A 223 7.95 -12.24 2.12
N GLY A 224 7.12 -12.52 1.11
CA GLY A 224 7.21 -13.76 0.34
C GLY A 224 8.43 -13.83 -0.58
N SER A 225 8.79 -12.74 -1.27
CA SER A 225 9.95 -12.71 -2.16
C SER A 225 11.29 -12.91 -1.44
N PHE A 226 11.37 -12.55 -0.15
CA PHE A 226 12.53 -12.84 0.69
C PHE A 226 12.35 -14.06 1.61
N ARG A 227 11.21 -14.77 1.51
CA ARG A 227 10.84 -15.92 2.34
C ARG A 227 10.99 -15.65 3.84
N ALA A 228 10.60 -14.44 4.24
CA ALA A 228 10.82 -13.93 5.58
C ALA A 228 10.13 -14.80 6.64
N GLN A 229 10.86 -15.08 7.71
CA GLN A 229 10.31 -15.76 8.88
C GLN A 229 9.64 -14.73 9.79
N VAL A 230 8.55 -15.13 10.45
CA VAL A 230 7.79 -14.29 11.38
C VAL A 230 7.47 -15.09 12.64
N ASP A 231 7.69 -14.50 13.81
CA ASP A 231 7.31 -15.12 15.10
C ASP A 231 5.89 -14.72 15.55
N THR A 232 5.43 -15.34 16.65
CA THR A 232 4.11 -15.06 17.26
C THR A 232 3.95 -13.61 17.78
N HIS A 233 5.04 -12.86 17.90
CA HIS A 233 5.06 -11.49 18.39
C HIS A 233 5.28 -10.45 17.26
N GLY A 234 5.28 -10.89 16.00
CA GLY A 234 5.45 -10.03 14.83
C GLY A 234 6.89 -9.57 14.60
N VAL A 235 7.88 -10.26 15.18
CA VAL A 235 9.29 -10.05 14.83
C VAL A 235 9.59 -10.80 13.53
N HIS A 236 10.35 -10.19 12.62
CA HIS A 236 10.70 -10.77 11.32
C HIS A 236 12.14 -10.50 10.91
N ASP A 237 12.66 -11.31 9.98
CA ASP A 237 13.99 -11.15 9.37
C ASP A 237 13.98 -10.44 8.00
N ALA A 238 12.79 -10.08 7.49
CA ALA A 238 12.64 -9.40 6.20
C ALA A 238 13.50 -8.13 6.08
N PRO A 239 14.07 -7.84 4.90
CA PRO A 239 14.98 -6.70 4.72
C PRO A 239 14.30 -5.36 5.10
N PRO A 240 14.93 -4.50 5.92
CA PRO A 240 14.31 -3.28 6.40
C PRO A 240 14.11 -2.26 5.28
N VAL A 241 12.87 -1.78 5.12
CA VAL A 241 12.52 -0.69 4.21
C VAL A 241 13.02 0.63 4.80
N ALA A 242 13.90 1.33 4.10
CA ALA A 242 14.42 2.62 4.54
C ALA A 242 13.50 3.78 4.10
N ARG A 243 12.80 3.61 2.97
CA ARG A 243 12.14 4.72 2.28
C ARG A 243 11.02 4.26 1.36
N MET A 244 9.96 5.06 1.30
CA MET A 244 8.86 4.96 0.34
C MET A 244 8.84 6.24 -0.50
N ILE A 245 8.77 6.11 -1.82
CA ILE A 245 8.73 7.23 -2.78
C ILE A 245 7.37 7.20 -3.48
N PHE A 246 6.60 8.28 -3.39
CA PHE A 246 5.36 8.47 -4.16
C PHE A 246 5.66 9.40 -5.33
N ALA A 247 6.00 8.83 -6.49
CA ALA A 247 6.59 9.58 -7.61
C ALA A 247 5.63 10.61 -8.25
N HIS A 248 4.31 10.36 -8.17
CA HIS A 248 3.26 11.18 -8.80
C HIS A 248 2.21 11.70 -7.81
N ALA A 249 2.59 11.88 -6.55
CA ALA A 249 1.78 12.57 -5.55
C ALA A 249 2.65 13.53 -4.71
N THR A 250 2.17 14.75 -4.49
CA THR A 250 2.79 15.69 -3.55
C THR A 250 2.55 15.27 -2.09
N ALA A 251 3.17 15.99 -1.15
CA ALA A 251 2.98 15.74 0.27
C ALA A 251 1.52 15.80 0.74
N ALA A 252 0.65 16.59 0.10
CA ALA A 252 -0.76 16.64 0.47
C ALA A 252 -1.56 15.42 -0.03
N GLU A 253 -1.14 14.83 -1.14
CA GLU A 253 -2.01 13.97 -1.97
C GLU A 253 -1.93 12.47 -1.67
N TRP A 254 -0.91 11.99 -0.95
CA TRP A 254 -0.93 10.65 -0.38
C TRP A 254 -1.66 10.59 0.98
N ARG A 255 -2.03 11.74 1.53
CA ARG A 255 -2.78 11.84 2.79
C ARG A 255 -4.27 11.84 2.48
N ASP A 256 -5.01 10.99 3.18
CA ASP A 256 -6.47 11.01 3.21
C ASP A 256 -6.99 12.17 4.07
N GLY A 257 -8.22 12.63 3.80
CA GLY A 257 -8.83 13.72 4.56
C GLY A 257 -8.95 13.49 6.07
N PRO A 258 -9.30 12.26 6.54
CA PRO A 258 -9.25 11.91 7.96
C PRO A 258 -7.84 11.78 8.56
N GLY A 259 -6.80 11.60 7.74
CA GLY A 259 -5.41 11.46 8.18
C GLY A 259 -4.97 10.04 8.58
N PHE A 260 -5.79 9.01 8.36
CA PHE A 260 -5.45 7.63 8.70
C PHE A 260 -4.25 7.06 7.93
N ASN A 261 -3.99 7.49 6.68
CA ASN A 261 -2.80 7.11 5.92
C ASN A 261 -1.51 7.54 6.63
N ALA A 262 -1.50 8.78 7.12
CA ALA A 262 -0.35 9.33 7.83
C ALA A 262 -0.16 8.66 9.21
N TYR A 263 -1.25 8.37 9.91
CA TYR A 263 -1.26 7.62 11.17
C TYR A 263 -0.74 6.19 10.97
N PHE A 264 -1.37 5.42 10.07
CA PHE A 264 -1.02 4.03 9.76
C PHE A 264 0.44 3.91 9.32
N LEU A 265 0.89 4.72 8.35
CA LEU A 265 2.25 4.63 7.83
C LEU A 265 3.30 4.89 8.91
N ARG A 266 3.07 5.88 9.78
CA ARG A 266 4.01 6.25 10.86
C ARG A 266 3.99 5.27 12.03
N ALA A 267 2.86 4.63 12.29
CA ALA A 267 2.75 3.59 13.29
C ALA A 267 3.35 2.26 12.81
N ALA A 268 3.06 1.84 11.58
CA ALA A 268 3.55 0.59 11.00
C ALA A 268 5.07 0.62 10.71
N PHE A 269 5.55 1.72 10.12
CA PHE A 269 6.91 1.87 9.61
C PHE A 269 7.58 3.17 10.15
N PRO A 270 7.82 3.27 11.49
CA PRO A 270 8.22 4.53 12.12
C PRO A 270 9.53 5.12 11.59
N SER A 271 10.46 4.28 11.12
CA SER A 271 11.78 4.70 10.60
C SER A 271 11.79 5.04 9.10
N VAL A 272 10.69 4.88 8.36
CA VAL A 272 10.66 5.07 6.90
C VAL A 272 10.68 6.56 6.52
N THR A 273 11.64 6.96 5.69
CA THR A 273 11.60 8.25 4.99
C THR A 273 10.50 8.22 3.92
N VAL A 274 9.73 9.31 3.80
CA VAL A 274 8.74 9.47 2.73
C VAL A 274 9.24 10.55 1.78
N GLU A 275 9.49 10.16 0.53
CA GLU A 275 9.75 11.08 -0.59
C GLU A 275 8.49 11.20 -1.45
N THR A 276 8.32 12.35 -2.10
CA THR A 276 7.12 12.74 -2.85
C THR A 276 7.50 13.16 -4.27
N GLN A 277 6.51 13.56 -5.08
CA GLN A 277 6.72 14.02 -6.45
C GLN A 277 7.79 15.11 -6.58
N HIS A 278 7.89 16.05 -5.64
CA HIS A 278 8.93 17.09 -5.69
C HIS A 278 10.35 16.52 -5.50
N ASP A 279 10.52 15.63 -4.53
CA ASP A 279 11.80 14.93 -4.28
C ASP A 279 12.21 14.08 -5.49
N TRP A 280 11.25 13.46 -6.17
CA TRP A 280 11.46 12.71 -7.41
C TRP A 280 11.83 13.61 -8.59
N ILE A 281 11.16 14.77 -8.74
CA ILE A 281 11.49 15.79 -9.75
C ILE A 281 12.89 16.35 -9.53
N ASP A 282 13.30 16.62 -8.29
CA ASP A 282 14.67 17.07 -7.98
C ASP A 282 15.71 16.01 -8.40
N ARG A 283 15.48 14.75 -8.02
CA ARG A 283 16.34 13.60 -8.43
C ARG A 283 16.48 13.49 -9.95
N ALA A 284 15.38 13.66 -10.69
CA ALA A 284 15.36 13.64 -12.15
C ALA A 284 16.11 14.86 -12.75
N THR A 285 15.83 16.07 -12.23
CA THR A 285 16.35 17.34 -12.76
C THR A 285 17.86 17.47 -12.62
N ILE A 286 18.47 16.93 -11.54
CA ILE A 286 19.93 16.98 -11.34
C ILE A 286 20.71 15.82 -11.98
N THR A 287 20.00 14.87 -12.60
CA THR A 287 20.55 13.78 -13.43
C THR A 287 20.14 13.89 -14.91
N PRO A 288 20.21 15.07 -15.57
CA PRO A 288 19.64 15.24 -16.90
C PRO A 288 20.43 14.46 -17.97
N LYS A 289 19.70 14.02 -19.01
CA LYS A 289 20.27 13.44 -20.23
C LYS A 289 21.14 14.49 -20.92
N SER A 290 22.46 14.29 -20.91
CA SER A 290 23.46 15.33 -21.24
C SER A 290 24.66 14.69 -21.95
N PRO A 291 25.02 15.14 -23.17
CA PRO A 291 26.02 14.48 -24.02
C PRO A 291 27.46 14.53 -23.49
N HIS A 292 27.70 15.17 -22.35
CA HIS A 292 29.04 15.37 -21.78
C HIS A 292 29.17 14.91 -20.32
N ALA A 293 28.06 14.67 -19.61
CA ALA A 293 28.09 14.35 -18.17
C ALA A 293 26.78 13.71 -17.66
N GLU A 294 26.29 12.63 -18.29
CA GLU A 294 25.20 11.86 -17.68
C GLU A 294 25.60 11.35 -16.29
N ARG A 295 24.63 11.37 -15.36
CA ARG A 295 24.72 10.87 -13.99
C ARG A 295 23.52 9.98 -13.71
N ALA A 296 23.67 9.00 -12.83
CA ALA A 296 22.57 8.15 -12.39
C ALA A 296 22.53 7.99 -10.87
N TRP A 297 21.34 7.82 -10.33
CA TRP A 297 21.12 7.20 -9.02
C TRP A 297 21.16 5.68 -9.17
N TRP A 298 21.82 4.99 -8.25
CA TRP A 298 21.80 3.52 -8.16
C TRP A 298 21.13 3.09 -6.86
N PHE A 299 20.14 2.22 -6.98
CA PHE A 299 19.41 1.63 -5.86
C PHE A 299 19.76 0.14 -5.77
N ASP A 300 20.34 -0.30 -4.64
CA ASP A 300 20.66 -1.73 -4.41
C ASP A 300 19.41 -2.61 -4.44
N ARG A 301 18.27 -2.09 -3.95
CA ARG A 301 17.02 -2.85 -3.83
C ARG A 301 15.79 -1.96 -3.93
N VAL A 302 14.92 -2.22 -4.90
CA VAL A 302 13.68 -1.47 -5.16
C VAL A 302 12.52 -2.44 -5.35
N LEU A 303 11.43 -2.27 -4.61
CA LEU A 303 10.11 -2.75 -5.02
C LEU A 303 9.47 -1.62 -5.84
N LEU A 304 9.24 -1.84 -7.13
CA LEU A 304 8.40 -0.98 -7.97
C LEU A 304 6.97 -1.51 -7.93
N ALA A 305 6.00 -0.63 -7.70
CA ALA A 305 4.58 -0.94 -7.82
C ALA A 305 3.83 0.10 -8.66
N ASP A 306 2.96 -0.38 -9.53
CA ASP A 306 2.19 0.40 -10.51
C ASP A 306 0.81 -0.22 -10.78
N ARG A 307 -0.25 0.47 -10.38
CA ARG A 307 -1.66 0.09 -10.61
C ARG A 307 -2.01 -0.13 -12.06
N SER A 308 -1.50 0.69 -12.98
CA SER A 308 -1.84 0.60 -14.41
C SER A 308 -1.22 -0.61 -15.09
N ALA A 309 -0.06 -1.06 -14.62
CA ALA A 309 0.54 -2.33 -15.03
C ALA A 309 -0.08 -3.54 -14.30
N ALA A 310 -0.53 -3.39 -13.05
CA ALA A 310 -1.28 -4.45 -12.35
C ALA A 310 -2.60 -4.80 -13.06
N PHE A 311 -3.36 -3.80 -13.51
CA PHE A 311 -4.57 -4.00 -14.32
C PHE A 311 -4.35 -4.65 -15.71
N ARG A 312 -3.10 -4.95 -16.09
CA ARG A 312 -2.77 -5.74 -17.30
C ARG A 312 -2.52 -7.22 -17.01
N GLY A 313 -2.41 -7.61 -15.74
CA GLY A 313 -2.37 -9.01 -15.31
C GLY A 313 -3.77 -9.64 -15.22
N GLU A 314 -3.82 -10.95 -15.01
CA GLU A 314 -5.08 -11.69 -14.96
C GLU A 314 -5.78 -11.54 -13.60
N GLU A 315 -5.02 -11.58 -12.49
CA GLU A 315 -5.57 -11.56 -11.13
C GLU A 315 -6.20 -10.21 -10.79
N CYS A 316 -5.53 -9.11 -11.12
CA CYS A 316 -6.07 -7.76 -10.95
C CYS A 316 -6.98 -7.40 -12.12
N GLY A 317 -6.53 -7.55 -13.36
CA GLY A 317 -7.26 -7.05 -14.53
C GLY A 317 -8.55 -7.81 -14.85
N SER A 318 -8.57 -9.13 -14.63
CA SER A 318 -9.66 -10.01 -15.09
C SER A 318 -10.31 -10.89 -14.00
N ARG A 319 -9.82 -10.91 -12.76
CA ARG A 319 -10.39 -11.74 -11.67
C ARG A 319 -10.89 -10.96 -10.46
N THR A 320 -10.13 -9.98 -9.94
CA THR A 320 -10.42 -9.36 -8.63
C THR A 320 -10.55 -7.83 -8.63
N GLN A 321 -10.00 -7.15 -9.65
CA GLN A 321 -9.87 -5.68 -9.70
C GLN A 321 -9.07 -5.08 -8.51
N ARG A 322 -8.34 -5.92 -7.76
CA ARG A 322 -7.43 -5.54 -6.66
C ARG A 322 -5.99 -5.58 -7.14
N THR A 323 -5.26 -4.47 -7.07
CA THR A 323 -3.83 -4.46 -7.49
C THR A 323 -2.97 -5.39 -6.64
N ALA A 324 -3.36 -5.62 -5.38
CA ALA A 324 -2.69 -6.51 -4.44
C ALA A 324 -2.85 -8.02 -4.73
N SER A 325 -3.70 -8.43 -5.68
CA SER A 325 -3.87 -9.84 -6.05
C SER A 325 -2.67 -10.41 -6.81
N GLU A 326 -2.19 -9.70 -7.83
CA GLU A 326 -0.99 -10.05 -8.61
C GLU A 326 0.23 -10.44 -7.75
N PRO A 327 0.70 -9.62 -6.79
CA PRO A 327 1.88 -9.94 -6.00
C PRO A 327 1.64 -11.07 -5.00
N MET A 328 0.42 -11.20 -4.46
CA MET A 328 0.09 -12.25 -3.49
C MET A 328 -0.11 -13.61 -4.17
N ALA A 329 -0.53 -13.66 -5.44
CA ALA A 329 -0.55 -14.88 -6.24
C ALA A 329 0.86 -15.32 -6.68
N ALA A 330 1.80 -14.37 -6.85
CA ALA A 330 3.14 -14.63 -7.36
C ALA A 330 4.16 -15.14 -6.31
N VAL A 331 3.84 -15.11 -5.02
CA VAL A 331 4.77 -15.53 -3.94
C VAL A 331 4.10 -16.40 -2.88
N ASP A 332 4.90 -17.25 -2.24
CA ASP A 332 4.50 -17.93 -1.01
C ASP A 332 4.52 -16.93 0.16
N VAL A 333 3.33 -16.48 0.60
CA VAL A 333 3.19 -15.42 1.61
C VAL A 333 3.30 -16.03 3.02
N PRO A 334 4.28 -15.65 3.86
CA PRO A 334 4.53 -16.32 5.14
C PRO A 334 3.35 -16.30 6.12
N ARG A 335 3.17 -17.38 6.92
CA ARG A 335 2.21 -17.36 8.05
C ARG A 335 2.55 -16.17 8.97
N GLY A 336 1.55 -15.36 9.29
CA GLY A 336 1.73 -14.18 10.14
C GLY A 336 2.39 -12.97 9.47
N TRP A 337 2.60 -12.96 8.13
CA TRP A 337 3.26 -11.87 7.38
C TRP A 337 2.82 -10.44 7.75
N TRP A 338 1.55 -10.24 8.10
CA TRP A 338 0.97 -8.94 8.46
C TRP A 338 1.04 -8.61 9.96
N GLU A 339 1.36 -9.57 10.82
CA GLU A 339 1.46 -9.36 12.28
C GLU A 339 2.48 -8.29 12.70
N PRO A 340 3.63 -8.08 12.04
CA PRO A 340 4.51 -6.95 12.32
C PRO A 340 3.79 -5.60 12.18
N VAL A 341 3.04 -5.43 11.08
CA VAL A 341 2.27 -4.21 10.78
C VAL A 341 1.11 -4.07 11.76
N ARG A 342 0.30 -5.13 11.94
CA ARG A 342 -0.85 -5.14 12.85
C ARG A 342 -0.46 -4.79 14.28
N ARG A 343 0.57 -5.45 14.83
CA ARG A 343 1.00 -5.21 16.22
C ARG A 343 1.63 -3.84 16.39
N ASN A 344 2.42 -3.34 15.43
CA ASN A 344 2.95 -1.98 15.48
C ASN A 344 1.84 -0.92 15.50
N VAL A 345 0.85 -1.02 14.60
CA VAL A 345 -0.24 -0.04 14.53
C VAL A 345 -1.14 -0.10 15.77
N LEU A 346 -1.51 -1.30 16.23
CA LEU A 346 -2.36 -1.45 17.41
C LEU A 346 -1.64 -1.06 18.73
N ARG A 347 -0.34 -1.37 18.89
CA ARG A 347 0.47 -0.85 20.03
C ARG A 347 0.51 0.68 20.03
N PHE A 348 0.69 1.30 18.86
CA PHE A 348 0.68 2.77 18.73
C PHE A 348 -0.71 3.39 19.00
N ALA A 349 -1.78 2.61 18.83
CA ALA A 349 -3.14 2.96 19.25
C ALA A 349 -3.42 2.72 20.75
N GLY A 350 -2.45 2.18 21.51
CA GLY A 350 -2.58 1.92 22.95
C GLY A 350 -3.26 0.57 23.28
N VAL A 351 -3.39 -0.34 22.32
CA VAL A 351 -3.94 -1.69 22.54
C VAL A 351 -2.95 -2.54 23.33
N ASP A 352 -3.45 -3.26 24.34
CA ASP A 352 -2.66 -4.06 25.26
C ASP A 352 -2.22 -5.41 24.66
N GLU A 353 -1.15 -6.02 25.20
CA GLU A 353 -0.66 -7.33 24.72
C GLU A 353 -1.69 -8.45 24.84
N GLY A 354 -2.59 -8.39 25.84
CA GLY A 354 -3.70 -9.32 25.98
C GLY A 354 -4.64 -9.27 24.77
N THR A 355 -5.02 -8.08 24.30
CA THR A 355 -5.80 -7.93 23.06
C THR A 355 -4.97 -8.25 21.81
N LEU A 356 -3.67 -7.93 21.77
CA LEU A 356 -2.81 -8.28 20.63
C LEU A 356 -2.65 -9.80 20.45
N ASP A 357 -2.53 -10.56 21.53
CA ASP A 357 -2.28 -12.01 21.53
C ASP A 357 -3.53 -12.87 21.29
N ILE A 358 -4.69 -12.31 20.93
CA ILE A 358 -5.93 -13.08 20.66
C ILE A 358 -5.68 -14.21 19.64
N GLY A 359 -5.07 -13.90 18.49
CA GLY A 359 -4.76 -14.90 17.46
C GLY A 359 -3.75 -15.96 17.92
N VAL A 360 -2.73 -15.56 18.69
CA VAL A 360 -1.73 -16.48 19.26
C VAL A 360 -2.40 -17.44 20.25
N ARG A 361 -3.33 -16.95 21.08
CA ARG A 361 -4.11 -17.80 22.00
C ARG A 361 -5.06 -18.74 21.25
N ALA A 362 -5.68 -18.29 20.16
CA ALA A 362 -6.52 -19.13 19.31
C ALA A 362 -5.72 -20.29 18.70
N ASP A 363 -4.56 -20.00 18.10
CA ASP A 363 -3.66 -21.02 17.55
C ASP A 363 -3.21 -22.04 18.63
N VAL A 364 -2.81 -21.57 19.82
CA VAL A 364 -2.44 -22.46 20.95
C VAL A 364 -3.62 -23.27 21.48
N ARG A 365 -4.85 -22.72 21.51
CA ARG A 365 -6.07 -23.48 21.85
C ARG A 365 -6.30 -24.60 20.84
N LYS A 366 -6.23 -24.29 19.54
CA LYS A 366 -6.43 -25.19 18.41
C LYS A 366 -5.39 -26.33 18.39
N GLU A 367 -4.11 -26.02 18.54
CA GLU A 367 -3.03 -27.02 18.66
C GLU A 367 -3.19 -27.88 19.92
N GLY A 368 -3.70 -27.29 21.01
CA GLY A 368 -4.07 -27.99 22.25
C GLY A 368 -5.42 -28.73 22.21
N GLY A 369 -6.05 -28.89 21.04
CA GLY A 369 -7.32 -29.63 20.88
C GLY A 369 -8.55 -28.97 21.50
N ARG A 370 -8.49 -27.68 21.86
CA ARG A 370 -9.62 -26.90 22.38
C ARG A 370 -10.17 -25.99 21.28
N VAL A 371 -11.42 -26.23 20.88
CA VAL A 371 -12.08 -25.49 19.79
C VAL A 371 -12.87 -24.28 20.31
N GLN A 372 -13.24 -24.26 21.59
CA GLN A 372 -14.09 -23.19 22.14
C GLN A 372 -13.30 -21.89 22.29
N GLU A 373 -13.67 -20.92 21.47
CA GLU A 373 -13.21 -19.54 21.52
C GLU A 373 -14.22 -18.68 22.29
N GLU A 374 -13.79 -17.47 22.66
CA GLU A 374 -14.61 -16.44 23.29
C GLU A 374 -14.70 -15.35 22.24
N VAL A 375 -15.87 -15.18 21.61
CA VAL A 375 -15.95 -14.50 20.31
C VAL A 375 -16.53 -13.10 20.48
N VAL A 376 -15.81 -12.13 19.94
CA VAL A 376 -16.08 -10.71 20.18
C VAL A 376 -16.82 -10.12 19.00
N VAL A 377 -18.07 -9.71 19.24
CA VAL A 377 -18.81 -8.80 18.34
C VAL A 377 -17.97 -7.55 18.11
N THR A 378 -17.92 -7.06 16.87
CA THR A 378 -17.55 -5.67 16.63
C THR A 378 -18.37 -5.15 15.46
N TYR A 379 -19.62 -4.76 15.75
CA TYR A 379 -20.45 -4.08 14.76
C TYR A 379 -19.93 -2.67 14.51
N VAL A 380 -19.43 -2.42 13.31
CA VAL A 380 -18.96 -1.10 12.88
C VAL A 380 -20.18 -0.28 12.48
N SER A 381 -20.85 0.33 13.47
CA SER A 381 -22.04 1.16 13.23
C SER A 381 -21.73 2.32 12.30
N ARG A 382 -22.63 2.55 11.34
CA ARG A 382 -22.46 3.55 10.28
C ARG A 382 -23.57 4.58 10.19
N GLN A 383 -24.54 4.60 11.10
CA GLN A 383 -25.63 5.61 11.10
C GLN A 383 -25.12 7.06 11.10
N GLY A 384 -23.92 7.32 11.65
CA GLY A 384 -23.25 8.61 11.61
C GLY A 384 -22.56 9.00 10.29
N VAL A 385 -22.68 8.22 9.20
CA VAL A 385 -22.04 8.50 7.89
C VAL A 385 -22.98 8.29 6.69
N ARG A 386 -22.61 8.85 5.53
CA ARG A 386 -23.47 8.95 4.32
C ARG A 386 -24.11 7.65 3.83
N ARG A 387 -23.46 6.49 3.94
CA ARG A 387 -24.13 5.19 3.73
C ARG A 387 -24.25 4.43 5.05
N HIS A 388 -25.49 4.10 5.41
CA HIS A 388 -25.94 3.48 6.66
C HIS A 388 -27.07 2.47 6.39
N LEU A 389 -27.50 1.75 7.43
CA LEU A 389 -28.70 0.92 7.37
C LEU A 389 -29.95 1.79 7.49
N VAL A 390 -31.09 1.30 7.01
CA VAL A 390 -32.41 1.80 7.44
C VAL A 390 -32.49 1.72 8.98
N GLU A 391 -33.13 2.69 9.65
CA GLU A 391 -33.01 2.81 11.11
C GLU A 391 -33.69 1.64 11.84
N GLU A 392 -34.86 1.20 11.35
CA GLU A 392 -35.57 0.02 11.83
C GLU A 392 -34.74 -1.26 11.64
N ASP A 393 -34.01 -1.38 10.53
CA ASP A 393 -33.09 -2.48 10.27
C ASP A 393 -31.83 -2.39 11.14
N HIS A 394 -31.37 -1.18 11.50
CA HIS A 394 -30.26 -0.96 12.42
C HIS A 394 -30.62 -1.40 13.84
N GLU A 395 -31.77 -0.97 14.36
CA GLU A 395 -32.28 -1.40 15.67
C GLU A 395 -32.51 -2.91 15.70
N GLY A 396 -33.12 -3.46 14.65
CA GLY A 396 -33.37 -4.90 14.49
C GLY A 396 -32.08 -5.73 14.37
N LEU A 397 -31.03 -5.19 13.75
CA LEU A 397 -29.70 -5.81 13.72
C LEU A 397 -29.05 -5.75 15.11
N VAL A 398 -28.92 -4.57 15.72
CA VAL A 398 -28.27 -4.41 17.04
C VAL A 398 -28.94 -5.27 18.11
N SER A 399 -30.27 -5.39 18.08
CA SER A 399 -31.04 -6.23 19.02
C SER A 399 -30.80 -7.73 18.86
N ALA A 400 -30.11 -8.16 17.79
CA ALA A 400 -29.90 -9.56 17.44
C ALA A 400 -28.41 -9.93 17.29
N LEU A 401 -27.46 -9.01 17.52
CA LEU A 401 -26.02 -9.30 17.36
C LEU A 401 -25.33 -9.72 18.65
N GLU A 402 -25.10 -11.04 18.76
CA GLU A 402 -24.12 -11.64 19.65
C GLU A 402 -22.99 -12.34 18.82
N GLU A 403 -21.77 -12.34 19.36
CA GLU A 403 -20.49 -12.93 18.90
C GLU A 403 -19.68 -12.49 17.60
N VAL A 404 -20.08 -11.68 16.59
CA VAL A 404 -19.22 -11.41 15.36
C VAL A 404 -19.08 -9.95 14.83
N LEU A 405 -18.01 -9.63 14.05
CA LEU A 405 -17.81 -8.34 13.32
C LEU A 405 -18.62 -8.23 12.02
N ILE A 406 -19.39 -7.13 11.92
CA ILE A 406 -20.30 -6.81 10.80
C ILE A 406 -20.17 -5.33 10.43
N GLY A 407 -20.36 -4.98 9.16
CA GLY A 407 -20.51 -3.58 8.73
C GLY A 407 -21.17 -3.41 7.36
N VAL A 408 -21.70 -2.21 7.12
CA VAL A 408 -22.23 -1.81 5.80
C VAL A 408 -21.07 -1.53 4.83
N HIS A 409 -21.20 -1.99 3.58
CA HIS A 409 -20.19 -1.90 2.54
C HIS A 409 -19.47 -0.53 2.44
N GLY A 410 -18.13 -0.56 2.47
CA GLY A 410 -17.26 0.60 2.31
C GLY A 410 -16.31 0.87 3.49
N ASN A 411 -15.62 2.01 3.41
CA ASN A 411 -14.33 2.31 4.06
C ASN A 411 -14.15 1.94 5.54
N GLY A 412 -15.22 1.89 6.34
CA GLY A 412 -15.14 1.44 7.74
C GLY A 412 -14.56 0.03 7.88
N LEU A 413 -14.87 -0.86 6.93
CA LEU A 413 -14.39 -2.24 6.88
C LEU A 413 -12.89 -2.38 6.58
N THR A 414 -12.17 -1.30 6.22
CA THR A 414 -10.70 -1.34 6.00
C THR A 414 -9.96 -1.88 7.24
N HIS A 415 -10.54 -1.67 8.43
CA HIS A 415 -10.01 -2.16 9.70
C HIS A 415 -10.00 -3.69 9.83
N LEU A 416 -10.58 -4.45 8.90
CA LEU A 416 -10.46 -5.91 8.84
C LEU A 416 -8.99 -6.35 8.79
N ILE A 417 -8.09 -5.55 8.21
CA ILE A 417 -6.64 -5.84 8.19
C ILE A 417 -6.04 -5.85 9.61
N MET A 418 -6.69 -5.20 10.57
CA MET A 418 -6.26 -5.14 11.98
C MET A 418 -6.83 -6.27 12.84
N MET A 419 -7.75 -7.08 12.31
CA MET A 419 -8.34 -8.19 13.07
C MET A 419 -7.28 -9.26 13.40
N PRO A 420 -7.35 -9.89 14.59
CA PRO A 420 -6.65 -11.14 14.84
C PRO A 420 -7.24 -12.24 13.95
N ILE A 421 -6.42 -13.21 13.57
CA ILE A 421 -6.86 -14.39 12.84
C ILE A 421 -7.10 -15.53 13.83
N THR A 422 -8.32 -16.06 13.83
CA THR A 422 -8.75 -17.23 14.58
C THR A 422 -9.64 -18.10 13.68
N PRO A 423 -9.86 -19.39 14.02
CA PRO A 423 -10.89 -20.26 13.45
C PRO A 423 -12.25 -19.62 13.14
N VAL A 424 -12.72 -18.62 13.89
CA VAL A 424 -14.01 -17.94 13.66
C VAL A 424 -13.90 -16.55 13.02
N SER A 425 -12.69 -15.99 12.82
CA SER A 425 -12.49 -14.67 12.21
C SER A 425 -13.20 -14.53 10.86
N THR A 426 -14.21 -13.66 10.84
CA THR A 426 -15.17 -13.50 9.75
C THR A 426 -15.51 -12.02 9.58
N VAL A 427 -15.65 -11.58 8.32
CA VAL A 427 -16.16 -10.27 7.94
C VAL A 427 -17.52 -10.46 7.29
N ILE A 428 -18.58 -9.91 7.87
CA ILE A 428 -19.90 -9.88 7.22
C ILE A 428 -20.14 -8.47 6.68
N GLU A 429 -20.35 -8.38 5.37
CA GLU A 429 -20.49 -7.12 4.64
C GLU A 429 -21.88 -6.99 4.04
N ILE A 430 -22.61 -5.95 4.46
CA ILE A 430 -23.98 -5.71 4.00
C ILE A 430 -23.95 -4.81 2.76
N PHE A 431 -24.45 -5.34 1.64
CA PHE A 431 -24.56 -4.65 0.35
C PHE A 431 -26.01 -4.32 0.01
N PHE A 432 -26.22 -3.35 -0.88
CA PHE A 432 -27.51 -3.18 -1.56
C PHE A 432 -27.82 -4.46 -2.36
N PRO A 433 -29.06 -5.02 -2.33
CA PRO A 433 -29.37 -6.27 -3.02
C PRO A 433 -29.00 -6.26 -4.51
N GLY A 434 -28.40 -7.36 -4.98
CA GLY A 434 -27.82 -7.46 -6.33
C GLY A 434 -26.40 -6.85 -6.46
N GLY A 435 -25.91 -6.13 -5.45
CA GLY A 435 -24.65 -5.39 -5.49
C GLY A 435 -23.46 -6.15 -4.89
N PHE A 436 -22.30 -6.08 -5.55
CA PHE A 436 -21.08 -6.76 -5.08
C PHE A 436 -19.81 -6.01 -5.49
N ALA A 437 -18.79 -6.02 -4.62
CA ALA A 437 -17.46 -5.50 -4.90
C ALA A 437 -16.40 -6.28 -4.11
N HIS A 438 -15.24 -6.56 -4.73
CA HIS A 438 -14.16 -7.37 -4.13
C HIS A 438 -13.39 -6.69 -2.99
N ASP A 439 -13.60 -5.40 -2.73
CA ASP A 439 -12.75 -4.57 -1.84
C ASP A 439 -12.48 -5.22 -0.49
N TYR A 440 -13.51 -5.68 0.23
CA TYR A 440 -13.34 -6.29 1.56
C TYR A 440 -13.46 -7.82 1.52
N GLU A 441 -14.09 -8.39 0.49
CA GLU A 441 -14.12 -9.84 0.22
C GLU A 441 -12.72 -10.40 -0.02
N TRP A 442 -12.02 -9.84 -1.01
CA TRP A 442 -10.69 -10.31 -1.37
C TRP A 442 -9.69 -10.07 -0.24
N THR A 443 -9.68 -8.88 0.36
CA THR A 443 -8.73 -8.54 1.44
C THR A 443 -8.99 -9.38 2.71
N ALA A 444 -10.25 -9.72 3.04
CA ALA A 444 -10.55 -10.65 4.13
C ALA A 444 -9.98 -12.05 3.87
N ARG A 445 -10.21 -12.61 2.68
CA ARG A 445 -9.62 -13.91 2.32
C ARG A 445 -8.10 -13.89 2.22
N ALA A 446 -7.50 -12.80 1.76
CA ALA A 446 -6.05 -12.60 1.75
C ALA A 446 -5.43 -12.50 3.15
N ARG A 447 -6.22 -12.14 4.18
CA ARG A 447 -5.85 -12.28 5.60
C ARG A 447 -6.10 -13.68 6.17
N GLY A 448 -6.78 -14.58 5.45
CA GLY A 448 -7.18 -15.91 5.90
C GLY A 448 -8.53 -15.94 6.64
N MET A 449 -9.31 -14.87 6.59
CA MET A 449 -10.64 -14.78 7.21
C MET A 449 -11.74 -15.25 6.25
N LYS A 450 -12.92 -15.58 6.80
CA LYS A 450 -14.13 -15.75 5.99
C LYS A 450 -14.76 -14.40 5.67
N HIS A 451 -15.46 -14.33 4.55
CA HIS A 451 -16.27 -13.18 4.16
C HIS A 451 -17.66 -13.64 3.71
N PHE A 452 -18.69 -12.90 4.09
CA PHE A 452 -20.05 -13.09 3.60
C PHE A 452 -20.62 -11.76 3.09
N SER A 453 -20.99 -11.71 1.82
CA SER A 453 -21.82 -10.63 1.27
C SER A 453 -23.27 -10.89 1.63
N VAL A 454 -23.90 -10.00 2.40
CA VAL A 454 -25.33 -10.07 2.73
C VAL A 454 -26.14 -9.19 1.79
N TRP A 455 -27.20 -9.77 1.23
CA TRP A 455 -28.25 -9.11 0.45
C TRP A 455 -29.59 -9.32 1.17
N ASN A 456 -30.00 -8.34 1.97
CA ASN A 456 -31.21 -8.39 2.79
C ASN A 456 -31.31 -9.62 3.73
N ASP A 457 -31.94 -10.70 3.26
CA ASP A 457 -32.26 -11.97 3.92
C ASP A 457 -31.52 -13.17 3.28
N THR A 458 -30.52 -12.90 2.45
CA THR A 458 -29.67 -13.89 1.76
C THR A 458 -28.19 -13.52 1.88
N SER A 459 -27.29 -14.49 1.66
CA SER A 459 -25.85 -14.22 1.63
C SER A 459 -25.08 -15.12 0.67
N HIS A 460 -23.92 -14.62 0.24
CA HIS A 460 -22.97 -15.28 -0.66
C HIS A 460 -21.57 -15.30 -0.02
N THR A 461 -20.80 -16.35 -0.29
CA THR A 461 -19.39 -16.48 0.11
C THR A 461 -18.60 -17.21 -0.98
N HIS A 462 -17.28 -17.07 -0.99
CA HIS A 462 -16.40 -17.72 -1.96
C HIS A 462 -16.46 -19.27 -1.82
N PRO A 463 -16.60 -20.05 -2.92
CA PRO A 463 -16.39 -19.66 -4.32
C PRO A 463 -17.60 -19.04 -5.03
N ASP A 464 -18.78 -19.03 -4.42
CA ASP A 464 -20.03 -18.49 -4.99
C ASP A 464 -20.10 -16.94 -4.93
N ALA A 465 -18.94 -16.29 -4.79
CA ALA A 465 -18.80 -14.83 -4.84
C ALA A 465 -18.95 -14.36 -6.29
N GLN A 466 -19.68 -13.28 -6.49
CA GLN A 466 -20.13 -12.86 -7.82
C GLN A 466 -19.11 -11.94 -8.50
N TRP A 467 -19.27 -11.72 -9.81
CA TRP A 467 -18.54 -10.65 -10.50
C TRP A 467 -19.03 -9.27 -9.98
N PRO A 468 -18.17 -8.25 -9.86
CA PRO A 468 -18.59 -6.93 -9.37
C PRO A 468 -19.76 -6.35 -10.14
N ASN A 469 -20.79 -5.98 -9.39
CA ASN A 469 -22.05 -5.47 -9.91
C ASN A 469 -22.50 -4.25 -9.11
N TYR A 470 -22.89 -3.20 -9.83
CA TYR A 470 -23.24 -1.90 -9.28
C TYR A 470 -24.68 -1.55 -9.72
N PRO A 471 -25.71 -2.24 -9.20
CA PRO A 471 -27.09 -2.02 -9.59
C PRO A 471 -27.57 -0.60 -9.28
N GLU A 472 -28.65 -0.18 -9.94
CA GLU A 472 -29.39 1.01 -9.52
C GLU A 472 -29.81 0.86 -8.05
N GLY A 473 -29.27 1.73 -7.20
CA GLY A 473 -29.39 1.62 -5.73
C GLY A 473 -28.06 1.48 -4.98
N PHE A 474 -27.01 0.92 -5.61
CA PHE A 474 -25.72 0.63 -4.93
C PHE A 474 -25.04 1.85 -4.28
N GLN A 475 -25.26 3.04 -4.84
CA GLN A 475 -24.66 4.31 -4.40
C GLN A 475 -25.59 5.14 -3.48
N LEU A 476 -26.75 4.60 -3.09
CA LEU A 476 -27.70 5.26 -2.18
C LEU A 476 -27.16 5.37 -0.74
N THR A 477 -27.84 6.18 0.06
CA THR A 477 -27.52 6.44 1.47
C THR A 477 -28.03 5.36 2.43
N GLN A 478 -29.08 4.64 2.05
CA GLN A 478 -29.73 3.60 2.87
C GLN A 478 -29.62 2.25 2.17
N ILE A 479 -29.31 1.21 2.93
CA ILE A 479 -29.23 -0.19 2.48
C ILE A 479 -30.14 -1.03 3.41
N PRO A 480 -31.04 -1.87 2.87
CA PRO A 480 -31.93 -2.72 3.67
C PRO A 480 -31.20 -3.97 4.17
N VAL A 481 -31.54 -4.45 5.37
CA VAL A 481 -31.05 -5.72 5.90
C VAL A 481 -32.02 -6.40 6.86
N HIS A 482 -32.25 -7.69 6.67
CA HIS A 482 -33.04 -8.48 7.62
C HIS A 482 -32.16 -8.89 8.81
N GLY A 483 -32.12 -8.05 9.86
CA GLY A 483 -31.30 -8.25 11.07
C GLY A 483 -31.28 -9.69 11.62
N PRO A 484 -32.44 -10.35 11.82
CA PRO A 484 -32.52 -11.76 12.25
C PRO A 484 -31.82 -12.78 11.33
N TYR A 485 -31.74 -12.52 10.02
CA TYR A 485 -30.96 -13.36 9.10
C TYR A 485 -29.45 -13.20 9.34
N VAL A 486 -28.98 -11.97 9.57
CA VAL A 486 -27.56 -11.70 9.89
C VAL A 486 -27.18 -12.29 11.24
N ALA A 487 -28.05 -12.19 12.25
CA ALA A 487 -27.87 -12.85 13.53
C ALA A 487 -27.74 -14.37 13.38
N LYS A 488 -28.65 -15.00 12.63
CA LYS A 488 -28.57 -16.43 12.34
C LYS A 488 -27.31 -16.82 11.56
N LEU A 489 -26.88 -15.99 10.60
CA LEU A 489 -25.62 -16.18 9.86
C LEU A 489 -24.40 -16.15 10.79
N VAL A 490 -24.44 -15.34 11.85
CA VAL A 490 -23.43 -15.34 12.92
C VAL A 490 -23.51 -16.59 13.77
N GLU A 491 -24.68 -16.94 14.32
CA GLU A 491 -24.89 -18.18 15.10
C GLU A 491 -24.35 -19.41 14.35
N ASP A 492 -24.80 -19.59 13.11
CA ASP A 492 -24.41 -20.75 12.28
C ASP A 492 -22.90 -20.76 11.98
N ARG A 493 -22.24 -19.59 11.94
CA ARG A 493 -20.80 -19.45 11.71
C ARG A 493 -19.96 -19.70 12.96
N VAL A 494 -20.45 -19.30 14.13
CA VAL A 494 -19.80 -19.50 15.44
C VAL A 494 -19.91 -20.97 15.87
N ASP A 495 -21.09 -21.58 15.72
CA ASP A 495 -21.30 -23.02 15.97
C ASP A 495 -20.55 -23.95 14.99
N GLY A 496 -19.89 -23.40 13.96
CA GLY A 496 -19.21 -24.17 12.92
C GLY A 496 -20.16 -24.95 11.99
N ARG A 497 -21.45 -24.55 11.93
CA ARG A 497 -22.42 -25.06 10.95
C ARG A 497 -22.12 -24.50 9.55
N LEU A 498 -21.48 -23.32 9.49
CA LEU A 498 -20.90 -22.71 8.29
C LEU A 498 -19.36 -22.75 8.34
N PRO A 499 -18.70 -22.93 7.18
CA PRO A 499 -17.29 -23.31 7.10
C PRO A 499 -16.32 -22.15 7.31
#